data_AF-A0A7K2LT77-F1
#
_entry.id   AF-A0A7K2LT77-F1
#
_cell.length_a   1.000
_cell.length_b   1.000
_cell.length_c   1.000
_cell.angle_alpha   90.00
_cell.angle_beta   90.00
_cell.angle_gamma   90.00
#
_symmetry.space_group_name_H-M   'P 1'
#
loop_
_entity.id
_entity.type
_entity.pdbx_description
1 polymer ?
#
loop_
_entity_poly.entity_id
_entity_poly.type
_entity_poly.pdbx_seq_one_letter_code
_entity_poly.pdbx_strand_id
1 'polypeptide(L)'
;GEVHGEDAEAVAERLARELDPRRGDLLRAELIRTGDGEPDQLVLVVHHLAMDGVSWRVLVPDLHAACTGGAPQPAGASWRRHTALLAEQGATG
;
A
#
# COMPACT_ATOMS: atom_id res chain seq x y z
N GLY A 1 -1.05 31.43 -11.89
CA GLY A 1 -1.26 30.41 -12.93
C GLY A 1 -0.82 29.12 -12.32
N GLU A 2 -1.76 28.22 -12.08
CA GLU A 2 -1.61 27.09 -11.16
C GLU A 2 -0.48 26.14 -11.57
N VAL A 3 0.37 25.77 -10.62
CA VAL A 3 1.25 24.62 -10.76
C VAL A 3 0.38 23.40 -10.49
N HIS A 4 -0.30 22.87 -11.51
CA HIS A 4 -0.92 21.55 -11.37
C HIS A 4 0.21 20.54 -11.29
N GLY A 5 0.40 19.96 -10.10
CA GLY A 5 1.22 18.76 -9.93
C GLY A 5 0.77 17.67 -10.90
N GLU A 6 1.65 16.70 -11.16
CA GLU A 6 1.34 15.52 -11.96
C GLU A 6 0.01 14.88 -11.49
N ASP A 7 -0.90 14.57 -12.42
CA ASP A 7 -2.20 13.94 -12.07
C ASP A 7 -1.96 12.60 -11.38
N ALA A 8 -2.79 12.27 -10.38
CA ALA A 8 -2.68 11.06 -9.59
C ALA A 8 -2.66 9.78 -10.44
N GLU A 9 -3.36 9.78 -11.58
CA GLU A 9 -3.34 8.66 -12.53
C GLU A 9 -1.96 8.50 -13.19
N ALA A 10 -1.35 9.60 -13.64
CA ALA A 10 -0.01 9.58 -14.24
C ALA A 10 1.07 9.14 -13.23
N VAL A 11 0.98 9.64 -11.98
CA VAL A 11 1.81 9.19 -10.87
C VAL A 11 1.63 7.70 -10.64
N ALA A 12 0.38 7.21 -10.56
CA ALA A 12 0.10 5.80 -10.35
C ALA A 12 0.69 4.91 -11.46
N GLU A 13 0.55 5.30 -12.72
CA GLU A 13 1.15 4.58 -13.83
C GLU A 13 2.68 4.52 -13.75
N ARG A 14 3.33 5.63 -13.41
CA ARG A 14 4.78 5.68 -13.22
C ARG A 14 5.21 4.74 -12.10
N LEU A 15 4.60 4.85 -10.92
CA LEU A 15 4.90 3.99 -9.78
C LEU A 15 4.63 2.51 -10.08
N ALA A 16 3.60 2.19 -10.87
CA ALA A 16 3.30 0.82 -11.28
C ALA A 16 4.42 0.20 -12.13
N ARG A 17 5.07 0.99 -13.01
CA ARG A 17 6.20 0.54 -13.82
C ARG A 17 7.47 0.29 -13.00
N GLU A 18 7.57 0.87 -11.81
CA GLU A 18 8.71 0.72 -10.90
C GLU A 18 8.59 -0.50 -9.97
N LEU A 19 7.45 -1.19 -9.98
CA LEU A 19 7.27 -2.43 -9.25
C LEU A 19 8.06 -3.56 -9.90
N ASP A 20 8.77 -4.32 -9.06
CA ASP A 20 9.47 -5.53 -9.48
C ASP A 20 9.19 -6.67 -8.47
N PRO A 21 8.22 -7.54 -8.77
CA PRO A 21 7.90 -8.66 -7.90
C PRO A 21 9.03 -9.67 -7.71
N ARG A 22 9.96 -9.76 -8.67
CA ARG A 22 11.10 -10.68 -8.59
C ARG A 22 12.14 -10.17 -7.62
N ARG A 23 12.23 -8.85 -7.45
CA ARG A 23 13.12 -8.18 -6.50
C ARG A 23 12.48 -7.91 -5.14
N GLY A 24 11.18 -8.18 -5.01
CA GLY A 24 10.41 -7.91 -3.79
C GLY A 24 9.91 -6.46 -3.68
N ASP A 25 10.04 -5.69 -4.76
CA ASP A 25 9.51 -4.32 -4.88
C ASP A 25 8.01 -4.37 -5.17
N LEU A 26 7.20 -4.59 -4.12
CA LEU A 26 5.76 -4.85 -4.24
C LEU A 26 4.86 -3.65 -3.89
N LEU A 27 5.44 -2.56 -3.39
CA LEU A 27 4.71 -1.35 -2.98
C LEU A 27 5.51 -0.09 -3.31
N ARG A 28 4.80 0.93 -3.77
CA ARG A 28 5.29 2.30 -3.98
C ARG A 28 4.24 3.30 -3.51
N ALA A 29 4.69 4.42 -2.96
CA ALA A 29 3.83 5.49 -2.50
C ALA A 29 4.44 6.85 -2.82
N GLU A 30 3.60 7.81 -3.21
CA GLU A 30 4.01 9.18 -3.46
C GLU A 30 2.94 10.16 -2.99
N LEU A 31 3.37 11.27 -2.38
CA LEU A 31 2.49 12.33 -1.91
C LEU A 31 2.55 13.51 -2.87
N ILE A 32 1.45 13.75 -3.56
CA ILE A 32 1.25 14.93 -4.42
C ILE A 32 0.83 16.07 -3.51
N ARG A 33 1.69 17.09 -3.42
CA ARG A 33 1.38 18.31 -2.68
C ARG A 33 0.43 19.18 -3.49
N THR A 34 -0.69 19.55 -2.90
CA THR A 34 -1.67 20.45 -3.54
C THR A 34 -1.48 21.89 -3.08
N GLY A 35 -2.19 22.82 -3.71
CA GLY A 35 -2.10 24.25 -3.39
C GLY A 35 -2.71 24.59 -2.03
N ASP A 36 -2.47 25.82 -1.57
CA ASP A 36 -2.95 26.31 -0.29
C ASP A 36 -4.47 26.10 -0.13
N GLY A 37 -4.87 25.38 0.91
CA GLY A 37 -6.27 25.12 1.26
C GLY A 37 -6.87 23.82 0.70
N GLU A 38 -6.15 23.12 -0.18
CA GLU A 38 -6.56 21.82 -0.69
C GLU A 38 -5.86 20.66 0.07
N PRO A 39 -6.48 19.48 0.19
CA PRO A 39 -5.84 18.32 0.78
C PRO A 39 -4.78 17.75 -0.18
N ASP A 40 -3.63 17.35 0.36
CA ASP A 40 -2.63 16.58 -0.41
C ASP A 40 -3.21 15.23 -0.85
N GLN A 41 -2.68 14.67 -1.94
CA GLN A 41 -3.11 13.36 -2.45
C GLN A 41 -2.01 12.33 -2.26
N LEU A 42 -2.30 11.23 -1.55
CA LEU A 42 -1.42 10.09 -1.42
C LEU A 42 -1.76 9.04 -2.50
N VAL A 43 -0.85 8.84 -3.44
CA VAL A 43 -0.93 7.76 -4.43
C VAL A 43 -0.20 6.54 -3.89
N LEU A 44 -0.91 5.42 -3.78
CA LEU A 44 -0.36 4.15 -3.32
C LEU A 44 -0.59 3.07 -4.38
N VAL A 45 0.49 2.46 -4.85
CA VAL A 45 0.44 1.37 -5.83
C VAL A 45 1.04 0.11 -5.21
N VAL A 46 0.26 -0.97 -5.22
CA VAL A 46 0.64 -2.25 -4.62
C VAL A 46 0.42 -3.38 -5.60
N HIS A 47 1.40 -4.28 -5.73
CA HIS A 47 1.30 -5.46 -6.56
C HIS A 47 0.32 -6.48 -5.95
N HIS A 48 -0.53 -7.11 -6.77
CA HIS A 48 -1.54 -8.08 -6.31
C HIS A 48 -0.99 -9.30 -5.55
N LEU A 49 0.29 -9.64 -5.73
CA LEU A 49 0.94 -10.70 -4.95
C LEU A 49 1.08 -10.35 -3.45
N ALA A 50 1.08 -9.06 -3.10
CA ALA A 50 1.16 -8.58 -1.73
C ALA A 50 -0.20 -8.14 -1.15
N MET A 51 -1.22 -7.93 -2.00
CA MET A 51 -2.47 -7.28 -1.61
C MET A 51 -3.68 -7.87 -2.34
N ASP A 52 -4.73 -8.14 -1.58
CA ASP A 52 -6.02 -8.58 -2.10
C ASP A 52 -7.16 -7.58 -1.78
N GLY A 53 -8.32 -7.81 -2.38
CA GLY A 53 -9.50 -6.96 -2.21
C GLY A 53 -10.02 -6.85 -0.77
N VAL A 54 -9.75 -7.84 0.09
CA VAL A 54 -10.21 -7.86 1.48
C VAL A 54 -9.24 -7.09 2.38
N SER A 55 -7.94 -7.24 2.12
CA SER A 55 -6.84 -6.61 2.85
C SER A 55 -6.89 -5.07 2.75
N TRP A 56 -7.41 -4.53 1.65
CA TRP A 56 -7.68 -3.09 1.53
C TRP A 56 -8.60 -2.53 2.61
N ARG A 57 -9.56 -3.34 3.11
CA ARG A 57 -10.47 -2.92 4.19
C ARG A 57 -9.78 -2.75 5.53
N VAL A 58 -8.58 -3.32 5.68
CA VAL A 58 -7.73 -3.14 6.87
C VAL A 58 -6.74 -2.00 6.64
N LEU A 59 -6.07 -1.98 5.49
CA LEU A 59 -5.02 -0.99 5.21
C LEU A 59 -5.55 0.44 5.13
N VAL A 60 -6.67 0.68 4.45
CA VAL A 60 -7.16 2.05 4.23
C VAL A 60 -7.56 2.75 5.55
N PRO A 61 -8.34 2.13 6.46
CA PRO A 61 -8.64 2.75 7.75
C PRO A 61 -7.39 3.03 8.60
N ASP A 62 -6.44 2.08 8.65
CA ASP A 62 -5.19 2.25 9.41
C ASP A 62 -4.32 3.38 8.84
N LEU A 63 -4.25 3.49 7.52
CA LEU A 63 -3.53 4.58 6.83
C LEU A 63 -4.18 5.93 7.10
N HIS A 64 -5.52 6.02 7.04
CA HIS A 64 -6.25 7.23 7.39
C HIS A 64 -6.02 7.64 8.85
N ALA A 65 -6.05 6.69 9.78
CA ALA A 65 -5.77 6.94 11.19
C ALA A 65 -4.33 7.46 11.39
N ALA A 66 -3.34 6.86 10.72
CA ALA A 66 -1.96 7.30 10.76
C ALA A 66 -1.79 8.74 10.22
N CYS A 67 -2.44 9.06 9.09
CA CYS A 67 -2.39 10.40 8.50
C CYS A 67 -3.04 11.49 9.37
N THR A 68 -3.98 11.13 10.25
CA THR A 68 -4.66 12.06 11.17
C THR A 68 -4.01 12.09 12.57
N GLY A 69 -2.83 11.48 12.72
CA GLY A 69 -2.03 11.50 13.96
C GLY A 69 -2.36 10.37 14.95
N GLY A 70 -3.20 9.41 14.57
CA GLY A 70 -3.38 8.16 15.29
C GLY A 70 -2.26 7.15 15.04
N ALA A 71 -2.26 6.07 15.81
CA ALA A 71 -1.39 4.92 15.55
C ALA A 71 -2.22 3.79 14.90
N PRO A 72 -1.72 3.14 13.83
CA PRO A 72 -2.37 1.97 13.27
C PRO A 72 -2.39 0.84 14.31
N GLN A 73 -3.44 0.02 14.27
CA GLN A 73 -3.54 -1.10 15.20
C GLN A 73 -2.43 -2.12 14.93
N PRO A 74 -1.86 -2.77 15.96
CA PRO A 74 -0.89 -3.83 15.74
C PRO A 74 -1.49 -4.95 14.88
N ALA A 75 -0.78 -5.37 13.84
CA ALA A 75 -1.20 -6.52 13.05
C ALA A 75 -1.25 -7.78 13.93
N GLY A 76 -2.44 -8.37 14.10
CA GLY A 76 -2.65 -9.52 14.99
C GLY A 76 -2.01 -10.83 14.52
N ALA A 77 -1.68 -10.96 13.23
CA ALA A 77 -1.02 -12.14 12.65
C ALA A 77 -0.13 -11.77 11.46
N SER A 78 1.01 -12.46 11.34
CA SER A 78 1.92 -12.30 10.20
C SER A 78 1.57 -13.28 9.08
N TRP A 79 1.35 -12.78 7.86
CA TRP A 79 1.13 -13.62 6.68
C TRP A 79 2.30 -14.60 6.42
N ARG A 80 3.54 -14.15 6.64
CA ARG A 80 4.74 -15.01 6.56
C ARG A 80 4.68 -16.16 7.57
N ARG A 81 4.21 -15.89 8.79
CA ARG A 81 4.05 -16.92 9.82
C ARG A 81 2.94 -17.90 9.45
N HIS A 82 1.81 -17.38 8.94
CA HIS A 82 0.68 -18.22 8.54
C HIS A 82 1.05 -19.17 7.39
N THR A 83 1.74 -18.66 6.36
CA THR A 83 2.21 -19.47 5.22
C THR A 83 3.23 -20.54 5.64
N ALA A 84 4.16 -20.21 6.54
CA ALA A 84 5.09 -21.21 7.09
C ALA A 84 4.35 -22.35 7.80
N LEU A 85 3.35 -22.03 8.64
CA LEU A 85 2.56 -23.04 9.34
C LEU A 85 1.73 -23.92 8.38
N LEU A 86 1.14 -23.32 7.33
CA LEU A 86 0.42 -24.09 6.31
C LEU A 86 1.34 -25.07 5.56
N ALA A 87 2.57 -24.64 5.23
CA ALA A 87 3.55 -25.48 4.56
C ALA A 87 3.99 -26.66 5.43
N GLU A 88 4.22 -26.43 6.73
CA GLU A 88 4.54 -27.48 7.70
C GLU A 88 3.42 -28.52 7.78
N GLN A 89 2.16 -28.09 7.82
CA GLN A 89 1.02 -29.02 7.88
C GLN A 89 0.89 -29.87 6.61
N GLY A 90 1.15 -29.30 5.43
CA GLY A 90 1.11 -30.04 4.17
C GLY A 90 2.25 -31.05 3.99
N ALA A 91 3.38 -30.87 4.68
CA ALA A 91 4.50 -31.83 4.66
C ALA A 91 4.30 -33.01 5.62
N THR A 92 3.29 -32.95 6.49
CA THR A 92 3.04 -33.95 7.54
C THR A 92 1.83 -34.85 7.24
N GLY A 93 1.20 -34.71 6.08
CA GLY A 93 0.08 -35.54 5.60
C GLY A 93 0.41 -36.26 4.31
#